data_AF-A0AAN6MK88-F1
#
_entry.id   AF-A0AAN6MK88-F1
#
_cell.length_a   1.000
_cell.length_b   1.000
_cell.length_c   1.000
_cell.angle_alpha   90.00
_cell.angle_beta   90.00
_cell.angle_gamma   90.00
#
_symmetry.space_group_name_H-M   'P 1'
#
loop_
_entity.id
_entity.type
_entity.pdbx_description
1 polymer ?
#
loop_
_entity_poly.entity_id
_entity_poly.type
_entity_poly.pdbx_seq_one_letter_code
_entity_poly.pdbx_strand_id
1 'polypeptide(L)'
;MTLRKKTPARKAATHPSPNHSTLRLLPNVSGKRRLGGAMKRGAHTYTLMDDNHPGCSFSDFSWPRLQQCPHDVKSIIFAGRINSAAKDSRSIADLDGGLDGYNWKIRFEDGGPLYVLKMLWDTEPPTPSHYFAVQREFHNAALLQMMQAALSEDKAWLGPVLVDPSPASAAAATINMFAFCDETRGRNAAEPPANDKLVEVTTMPRMRRCFGWMRFRGIELLRRMPADLHPPMSLMVGKVERCIDADLTYMALVYEFVEEGENDPAAMQEVLDFLWRAGFAYAPVTKAENWTSSVLLDHSEIVGCGEHGWDERLFGHRTAKEVLR
;
A
#
# COMPACT_ATOMS: atom_id res chain seq x y z
N MET A 1 35.84 32.71 -76.32
CA MET A 1 35.81 31.24 -76.10
C MET A 1 37.26 30.79 -76.04
N THR A 2 37.90 30.53 -74.90
CA THR A 2 37.67 29.37 -74.02
C THR A 2 38.35 29.69 -72.67
N LEU A 3 37.59 29.78 -71.58
CA LEU A 3 38.11 30.01 -70.22
C LEU A 3 38.48 28.66 -69.59
N ARG A 4 39.80 28.39 -69.45
CA ARG A 4 40.31 27.26 -68.66
C ARG A 4 40.46 27.68 -67.19
N LYS A 5 39.74 26.96 -66.33
CA LYS A 5 39.77 27.01 -64.86
C LYS A 5 41.19 26.74 -64.33
N LYS A 6 41.70 27.61 -63.46
CA LYS A 6 42.78 27.31 -62.52
C LYS A 6 42.20 27.31 -61.10
N THR A 7 42.24 26.16 -60.46
CA THR A 7 41.91 25.94 -59.06
C THR A 7 43.11 26.33 -58.19
N PRO A 8 42.93 27.03 -57.05
CA PRO A 8 43.91 27.01 -55.98
C PRO A 8 43.39 26.31 -54.71
N ALA A 9 44.24 25.40 -54.24
CA ALA A 9 44.47 24.88 -52.90
C ALA A 9 43.47 25.21 -51.76
N ARG A 10 42.84 24.14 -51.24
CA ARG A 10 42.24 24.07 -49.90
C ARG A 10 43.32 24.28 -48.83
N LYS A 11 43.18 25.34 -48.02
CA LYS A 11 43.81 25.42 -46.68
C LYS A 11 43.02 24.55 -45.71
N ALA A 12 43.74 23.71 -44.97
CA ALA A 12 43.22 22.96 -43.83
C ALA A 12 42.89 23.93 -42.70
N ALA A 13 41.64 23.92 -42.24
CA ALA A 13 41.23 24.48 -40.97
C ALA A 13 40.86 23.31 -40.05
N THR A 14 41.69 23.13 -39.02
CA THR A 14 41.50 22.25 -37.88
C THR A 14 40.24 22.65 -37.10
N HIS A 15 39.23 21.79 -37.08
CA HIS A 15 38.13 21.87 -36.12
C HIS A 15 38.40 20.90 -34.96
N PRO A 16 38.43 21.38 -33.70
CA PRO A 16 38.26 20.50 -32.55
C PRO A 16 36.76 20.17 -32.40
N SER A 17 36.44 18.88 -32.46
CA SER A 17 35.31 18.31 -31.72
C SER A 17 35.82 17.97 -30.30
N PRO A 18 35.01 17.67 -29.27
CA PRO A 18 33.55 17.75 -29.11
C PRO A 18 33.15 18.55 -27.84
N ASN A 19 31.85 18.67 -27.53
CA ASN A 19 31.32 18.34 -26.19
C ASN A 19 29.79 18.53 -26.15
N HIS A 20 29.07 17.44 -26.38
CA HIS A 20 27.74 17.23 -25.83
C HIS A 20 27.90 16.66 -24.40
N SER A 21 27.56 17.46 -23.39
CA SER A 21 27.24 17.05 -22.01
C SER A 21 26.62 18.28 -21.34
N THR A 22 25.48 18.26 -20.67
CA THR A 22 25.24 17.39 -19.50
C THR A 22 23.74 17.25 -19.25
N LEU A 23 23.18 16.08 -19.58
CA LEU A 23 22.01 15.52 -18.91
C LEU A 23 22.57 14.81 -17.67
N ARG A 24 22.41 15.40 -16.48
CA ARG A 24 22.80 14.71 -15.24
C ARG A 24 21.70 13.72 -14.85
N LEU A 25 21.93 12.52 -15.36
CA LEU A 25 21.47 11.23 -14.91
C LEU A 25 21.20 11.16 -13.39
N LEU A 26 19.99 10.70 -13.05
CA LEU A 26 19.74 9.77 -11.93
C LEU A 26 20.91 8.77 -11.82
N PRO A 27 21.25 8.24 -10.63
CA PRO A 27 22.35 7.30 -10.50
C PRO A 27 22.28 6.20 -11.57
N ASN A 28 23.38 6.14 -12.31
CA ASN A 28 23.65 5.40 -13.53
C ASN A 28 22.97 4.01 -13.59
N VAL A 29 21.82 3.92 -14.27
CA VAL A 29 21.23 2.64 -14.75
C VAL A 29 21.58 2.46 -16.23
N SER A 30 22.87 2.50 -16.57
CA SER A 30 23.36 2.06 -17.89
C SER A 30 24.43 1.00 -17.75
N GLY A 31 24.06 -0.11 -17.09
CA GLY A 31 24.57 -1.42 -17.48
C GLY A 31 23.47 -2.10 -18.26
N LYS A 32 23.78 -2.65 -19.44
CA LYS A 32 22.94 -3.66 -20.11
C LYS A 32 22.86 -4.91 -19.22
N ARG A 33 22.12 -4.83 -18.12
CA ARG A 33 21.48 -5.93 -17.45
C ARG A 33 20.00 -5.65 -17.63
N ARG A 34 19.28 -6.64 -18.15
CA ARG A 34 17.83 -6.62 -18.20
C ARG A 34 17.30 -6.06 -16.86
N LEU A 35 16.50 -4.99 -16.90
CA LEU A 35 15.56 -4.65 -15.82
C LEU A 35 14.45 -5.72 -15.68
N GLY A 36 14.65 -6.92 -16.24
CA GLY A 36 13.90 -8.15 -15.99
C GLY A 36 14.52 -9.01 -14.90
N GLY A 37 15.25 -8.41 -13.95
CA GLY A 37 15.58 -9.06 -12.69
C GLY A 37 14.41 -8.88 -11.74
N ALA A 38 13.46 -9.80 -11.76
CA ALA A 38 12.50 -9.95 -10.67
C ALA A 38 13.30 -10.05 -9.38
N MET A 39 13.32 -8.97 -8.59
CA MET A 39 13.86 -8.97 -7.25
C MET A 39 13.01 -9.95 -6.47
N LYS A 40 13.51 -11.18 -6.29
CA LYS A 40 12.87 -12.21 -5.48
C LYS A 40 12.83 -11.70 -4.05
N ARG A 41 11.75 -10.99 -3.71
CA ARG A 41 11.43 -10.64 -2.33
C ARG A 41 11.14 -11.93 -1.57
N GLY A 42 12.07 -12.34 -0.73
CA GLY A 42 11.75 -13.27 0.35
C GLY A 42 10.90 -12.51 1.36
N ALA A 43 9.73 -13.03 1.70
CA ALA A 43 8.96 -12.54 2.82
C ALA A 43 9.67 -13.01 4.10
N HIS A 44 10.27 -12.09 4.84
CA HIS A 44 10.68 -12.35 6.22
C HIS A 44 9.85 -11.40 7.08
N THR A 45 9.12 -11.95 8.04
CA THR A 45 8.18 -11.18 8.85
C THR A 45 8.83 -10.03 9.61
N TYR A 46 10.09 -10.18 10.01
CA TYR A 46 10.89 -9.12 10.65
C TYR A 46 11.15 -7.91 9.75
N THR A 47 11.05 -8.03 8.42
CA THR A 47 11.21 -6.89 7.51
C THR A 47 9.92 -6.10 7.31
N LEU A 48 8.81 -6.52 7.93
CA LEU A 48 7.48 -5.89 7.79
C LEU A 48 7.15 -4.93 8.94
N MET A 49 7.91 -4.99 10.04
CA MET A 49 7.58 -4.36 11.32
C MET A 49 8.63 -3.32 11.70
N ASP A 50 8.18 -2.17 12.18
CA ASP A 50 9.01 -1.15 12.81
C ASP A 50 8.52 -0.91 14.25
N ASP A 51 9.46 -0.61 15.15
CA ASP A 51 9.16 -0.14 16.50
C ASP A 51 9.02 1.40 16.53
N ASN A 52 9.35 2.09 15.44
CA ASN A 52 9.33 3.54 15.32
C ASN A 52 8.22 4.04 14.37
N HIS A 53 7.98 5.35 14.41
CA HIS A 53 7.06 6.05 13.51
C HIS A 53 7.45 5.95 12.03
N PRO A 54 6.48 6.06 11.10
CA PRO A 54 6.74 5.95 9.67
C PRO A 54 7.72 7.03 9.19
N GLY A 55 8.89 6.59 8.71
CA GLY A 55 9.78 7.44 7.93
C GLY A 55 9.23 7.68 6.51
N CYS A 56 9.67 8.74 5.84
CA CYS A 56 9.30 9.03 4.45
C CYS A 56 10.52 9.03 3.52
N SER A 57 11.60 8.33 3.87
CA SER A 57 12.76 8.20 3.00
C SER A 57 12.47 7.27 1.82
N PHE A 58 13.30 7.34 0.78
CA PHE A 58 13.27 6.39 -0.33
C PHE A 58 13.43 4.94 0.14
N SER A 59 14.27 4.72 1.17
CA SER A 59 14.46 3.39 1.75
C SER A 59 13.20 2.88 2.43
N ASP A 60 12.46 3.76 3.11
CA ASP A 60 11.21 3.38 3.77
C ASP A 60 10.15 2.99 2.73
N PHE A 61 10.02 3.74 1.63
CA PHE A 61 9.06 3.38 0.57
C PHE A 61 9.45 2.10 -0.19
N SER A 62 10.75 1.79 -0.24
CA SER A 62 11.25 0.55 -0.84
C SER A 62 10.98 -0.67 0.05
N TRP A 63 10.91 -0.47 1.37
CA TRP A 63 10.72 -1.49 2.38
C TRP A 63 9.78 -0.98 3.47
N PRO A 64 8.48 -0.82 3.15
CA PRO A 64 7.53 -0.21 4.05
C PRO A 64 7.35 -1.11 5.28
N ARG A 65 7.62 -0.55 6.45
CA ARG A 65 7.47 -1.22 7.73
C ARG A 65 6.34 -0.57 8.51
N LEU A 66 5.42 -1.37 8.99
CA LEU A 66 4.30 -0.89 9.80
C LEU A 66 4.77 -0.69 11.24
N GLN A 67 4.40 0.43 11.86
CA GLN A 67 4.68 0.68 13.27
C GLN A 67 3.89 -0.26 14.19
N GLN A 68 4.43 -0.57 15.37
CA GLN A 68 3.69 -1.33 16.39
C GLN A 68 2.48 -0.53 16.88
N CYS A 69 1.37 -1.23 17.15
CA CYS A 69 0.21 -0.65 17.82
C CYS A 69 0.62 -0.20 19.25
N PRO A 70 0.29 1.04 19.66
CA PRO A 70 0.69 1.54 20.98
C PRO A 70 -0.05 0.87 22.14
N HIS A 71 -1.15 0.16 21.87
CA HIS A 71 -1.91 -0.56 22.89
C HIS A 71 -1.39 -2.00 23.04
N ASP A 72 -1.30 -2.46 24.29
CA ASP A 72 -0.97 -3.85 24.61
C ASP A 72 -2.14 -4.76 24.25
N VAL A 73 -1.86 -5.97 23.75
CA VAL A 73 -2.90 -6.98 23.56
C VAL A 73 -3.69 -7.16 24.86
N LYS A 74 -3.04 -7.14 26.03
CA LYS A 74 -3.60 -7.33 27.39
C LYS A 74 -4.68 -6.32 27.78
N SER A 75 -4.73 -5.16 27.14
CA SER A 75 -5.76 -4.17 27.40
C SER A 75 -6.98 -4.30 26.48
N ILE A 76 -6.99 -5.25 25.53
CA ILE A 76 -8.14 -5.51 24.67
C ILE A 76 -9.37 -5.97 25.48
N ILE A 77 -10.49 -5.28 25.25
CA ILE A 77 -11.84 -5.66 25.64
C ILE A 77 -12.62 -5.98 24.36
N PHE A 78 -13.08 -7.22 24.22
CA PHE A 78 -13.91 -7.61 23.08
C PHE A 78 -15.32 -7.02 23.22
N ALA A 79 -15.68 -6.14 22.29
CA ALA A 79 -16.94 -5.41 22.31
C ALA A 79 -18.02 -6.06 21.44
N GLY A 80 -17.66 -6.98 20.54
CA GLY A 80 -18.60 -7.77 19.76
C GLY A 80 -18.08 -8.22 18.41
N ARG A 81 -19.02 -8.70 17.59
CA ARG A 81 -18.82 -9.01 16.17
C ARG A 81 -18.79 -7.73 15.33
N ILE A 82 -18.22 -7.81 14.14
CA ILE A 82 -18.32 -6.74 13.14
C ILE A 82 -19.74 -6.77 12.56
N ASN A 83 -20.17 -7.92 12.06
CA ASN A 83 -21.51 -8.14 11.56
C ASN A 83 -22.44 -8.56 12.71
N SER A 84 -23.09 -7.56 13.32
CA SER A 84 -24.04 -7.79 14.42
C SER A 84 -25.33 -8.50 14.01
N ALA A 85 -25.64 -8.52 12.71
CA ALA A 85 -26.84 -9.13 12.15
C ALA A 85 -26.67 -10.62 11.81
N ALA A 86 -25.48 -11.19 12.03
CA ALA A 86 -25.18 -12.60 11.78
C ALA A 86 -26.10 -13.52 12.59
N LYS A 87 -27.14 -14.07 11.94
CA LYS A 87 -28.12 -14.98 12.55
C LYS A 87 -27.70 -16.45 12.50
N ASP A 88 -26.78 -16.80 11.59
CA ASP A 88 -26.29 -18.16 11.42
C ASP A 88 -24.78 -18.15 11.13
N SER A 89 -23.97 -18.68 12.07
CA SER A 89 -22.51 -18.79 11.95
C SER A 89 -22.05 -19.78 10.87
N ARG A 90 -22.97 -20.36 10.08
CA ARG A 90 -22.67 -21.28 8.97
C ARG A 90 -22.70 -20.61 7.59
N SER A 91 -23.24 -19.39 7.49
CA SER A 91 -23.20 -18.60 6.26
C SER A 91 -21.92 -17.79 6.21
N ILE A 92 -21.07 -18.02 5.20
CA ILE A 92 -19.79 -17.30 5.04
C ILE A 92 -20.01 -15.79 4.92
N ALA A 93 -21.14 -15.36 4.34
CA ALA A 93 -21.51 -13.95 4.20
C ALA A 93 -21.81 -13.26 5.55
N ASP A 94 -22.09 -14.05 6.59
CA ASP A 94 -22.42 -13.56 7.93
C ASP A 94 -21.25 -13.68 8.91
N LEU A 95 -20.06 -14.04 8.44
CA LEU A 95 -18.88 -14.20 9.30
C LEU A 95 -18.03 -12.94 9.30
N ASP A 96 -17.43 -12.66 10.46
CA ASP A 96 -16.49 -11.54 10.62
C ASP A 96 -15.09 -11.85 10.02
N GLY A 97 -14.96 -12.95 9.30
CA GLY A 97 -13.69 -13.43 8.76
C GLY A 97 -13.82 -14.07 7.38
N GLY A 98 -12.70 -14.05 6.66
CA GLY A 98 -12.57 -14.57 5.31
C GLY A 98 -11.26 -15.32 5.10
N LEU A 99 -10.76 -15.33 3.86
CA LEU A 99 -9.57 -16.10 3.50
C LEU A 99 -8.30 -15.62 4.22
N ASP A 100 -8.20 -14.31 4.45
CA ASP A 100 -6.98 -13.67 4.95
C ASP A 100 -6.92 -13.61 6.47
N GLY A 101 -8.07 -13.42 7.11
CA GLY A 101 -8.14 -13.20 8.54
C GLY A 101 -9.55 -13.18 9.10
N TYR A 102 -9.62 -12.92 10.40
CA TYR A 102 -10.86 -12.76 11.17
C TYR A 102 -10.83 -11.43 11.92
N ASN A 103 -11.98 -10.77 12.00
CA ASN A 103 -12.12 -9.44 12.57
C ASN A 103 -12.98 -9.48 13.83
N TRP A 104 -12.64 -8.65 14.81
CA TRP A 104 -13.50 -8.38 15.97
C TRP A 104 -13.61 -6.90 16.23
N LYS A 105 -14.76 -6.50 16.79
CA LYS A 105 -14.94 -5.18 17.36
C LYS A 105 -14.34 -5.17 18.76
N ILE A 106 -13.40 -4.26 19.01
CA ILE A 106 -12.69 -4.17 20.29
C ILE A 106 -12.70 -2.75 20.86
N ARG A 107 -12.39 -2.63 22.14
CA ARG A 107 -11.95 -1.42 22.83
C ARG A 107 -10.68 -1.71 23.62
N PHE A 108 -10.03 -0.68 24.11
CA PHE A 108 -8.95 -0.80 25.08
C PHE A 108 -9.42 -0.35 26.47
N GLU A 109 -8.78 -0.88 27.51
CA GLU A 109 -9.13 -0.63 28.93
C GLU A 109 -9.05 0.85 29.36
N ASP A 110 -8.18 1.63 28.71
CA ASP A 110 -8.03 3.07 28.92
C ASP A 110 -9.22 3.91 28.40
N GLY A 111 -10.22 3.24 27.81
CA GLY A 111 -11.39 3.87 27.20
C GLY A 111 -11.13 4.24 25.74
N GLY A 112 -11.91 5.17 25.21
CA GLY A 112 -11.76 5.62 23.82
C GLY A 112 -12.74 4.98 22.82
N PRO A 113 -12.47 5.15 21.51
CA PRO A 113 -13.38 4.72 20.45
C PRO A 113 -13.40 3.20 20.29
N LEU A 114 -14.24 2.74 19.37
CA LEU A 114 -14.23 1.36 18.91
C LEU A 114 -13.13 1.17 17.87
N TYR A 115 -12.52 -0.01 17.90
CA TYR A 115 -11.51 -0.42 16.93
C TYR A 115 -11.90 -1.77 16.33
N VAL A 116 -11.18 -2.16 15.29
CA VAL A 116 -11.22 -3.50 14.72
C VAL A 116 -9.87 -4.16 14.90
N LEU A 117 -9.88 -5.34 15.51
CA LEU A 117 -8.75 -6.24 15.50
C LEU A 117 -8.89 -7.18 14.30
N LYS A 118 -8.03 -7.06 13.28
CA LYS A 118 -7.92 -8.01 12.17
C LYS A 118 -6.76 -8.96 12.44
N MET A 119 -7.05 -10.18 12.87
CA MET A 119 -6.04 -11.25 12.97
C MET A 119 -5.91 -11.94 11.62
N LEU A 120 -4.68 -12.19 11.18
CA LEU A 120 -4.41 -12.87 9.92
C LEU A 120 -4.09 -14.34 10.14
N TRP A 121 -4.64 -15.23 9.33
CA TRP A 121 -4.55 -16.68 9.55
C TRP A 121 -3.14 -17.24 9.33
N ASP A 122 -2.44 -16.73 8.31
CA ASP A 122 -1.13 -17.24 7.93
C ASP A 122 -0.05 -16.62 8.83
N THR A 123 0.59 -17.43 9.65
CA THR A 123 1.63 -16.97 10.61
C THR A 123 3.03 -16.96 10.00
N GLU A 124 3.21 -17.64 8.88
CA GLU A 124 4.45 -17.72 8.14
C GLU A 124 4.21 -17.53 6.64
N PRO A 125 5.17 -16.95 5.91
CA PRO A 125 5.08 -16.86 4.46
C PRO A 125 5.03 -18.25 3.82
N PRO A 126 4.18 -18.46 2.82
CA PRO A 126 4.03 -19.77 2.23
C PRO A 126 5.27 -20.19 1.43
N THR A 127 5.49 -21.52 1.36
CA THR A 127 6.52 -22.14 0.53
C THR A 127 5.88 -23.10 -0.48
N PRO A 128 6.03 -22.88 -1.81
CA PRO A 128 6.76 -21.78 -2.44
C PRO A 128 6.08 -20.42 -2.27
N SER A 129 6.88 -19.35 -2.38
CA SER A 129 6.42 -17.97 -2.21
C SER A 129 5.27 -17.64 -3.17
N HIS A 130 4.15 -17.23 -2.60
CA HIS A 130 2.97 -16.70 -3.28
C HIS A 130 2.29 -15.65 -2.38
N TYR A 131 1.01 -15.35 -2.65
CA TYR A 131 0.19 -14.45 -1.86
C TYR A 131 0.32 -14.72 -0.35
N PHE A 132 0.65 -13.66 0.40
CA PHE A 132 0.77 -13.70 1.86
C PHE A 132 0.07 -12.46 2.44
N ALA A 133 -1.09 -12.67 3.05
CA ALA A 133 -1.96 -11.58 3.50
C ALA A 133 -1.28 -10.64 4.49
N VAL A 134 -0.44 -11.18 5.40
CA VAL A 134 0.33 -10.37 6.37
C VAL A 134 1.21 -9.36 5.66
N GLN A 135 2.01 -9.80 4.68
CA GLN A 135 2.88 -8.89 3.94
C GLN A 135 2.05 -7.82 3.21
N ARG A 136 0.97 -8.23 2.56
CA ARG A 136 0.11 -7.33 1.80
C ARG A 136 -0.49 -6.23 2.66
N GLU A 137 -1.17 -6.62 3.74
CA GLU A 137 -1.86 -5.68 4.63
C GLU A 137 -0.89 -4.74 5.33
N PHE A 138 0.24 -5.28 5.83
CA PHE A 138 1.21 -4.48 6.57
C PHE A 138 1.86 -3.44 5.69
N HIS A 139 2.31 -3.83 4.50
CA HIS A 139 2.94 -2.90 3.58
C HIS A 139 1.97 -1.82 3.10
N ASN A 140 0.74 -2.19 2.71
CA ASN A 140 -0.23 -1.21 2.25
C ASN A 140 -0.61 -0.23 3.37
N ALA A 141 -0.82 -0.72 4.60
CA ALA A 141 -1.06 0.15 5.75
C ALA A 141 0.11 1.10 6.01
N ALA A 142 1.35 0.61 5.94
CA ALA A 142 2.54 1.43 6.11
C ALA A 142 2.69 2.48 5.00
N LEU A 143 2.54 2.10 3.73
CA LEU A 143 2.58 3.03 2.59
C LEU A 143 1.54 4.14 2.72
N LEU A 144 0.30 3.80 3.10
CA LEU A 144 -0.76 4.79 3.29
C LEU A 144 -0.46 5.74 4.46
N GLN A 145 0.08 5.25 5.58
CA GLN A 145 0.55 6.10 6.68
C GLN A 145 1.68 7.04 6.25
N MET A 146 2.62 6.53 5.47
CA MET A 146 3.76 7.31 4.96
C MET A 146 3.31 8.37 3.95
N MET A 147 2.38 8.05 3.06
CA MET A 147 1.78 9.03 2.13
C MET A 147 1.01 10.11 2.89
N GLN A 148 0.26 9.74 3.92
CA GLN A 148 -0.44 10.70 4.79
C GLN A 148 0.54 11.63 5.51
N ALA A 149 1.66 11.09 6.02
CA ALA A 149 2.71 11.86 6.68
C ALA A 149 3.55 12.72 5.70
N ALA A 150 3.64 12.33 4.43
CA ALA A 150 4.28 13.16 3.41
C ALA A 150 3.44 14.41 3.08
N LEU A 151 2.12 14.34 3.26
CA LEU A 151 1.16 15.41 2.98
C LEU A 151 0.83 16.30 4.19
N SER A 152 1.42 16.05 5.36
CA SER A 152 1.16 16.85 6.55
C SER A 152 1.89 18.19 6.54
N GLU A 153 1.29 19.20 7.21
CA GLU A 153 1.78 20.58 7.22
C GLU A 153 3.21 20.72 7.80
N ASP A 154 3.57 19.88 8.77
CA ASP A 154 4.91 19.82 9.38
C ASP A 154 6.02 19.45 8.38
N LYS A 155 5.64 18.83 7.25
CA LYS A 155 6.55 18.49 6.16
C LYS A 155 6.42 19.41 4.95
N ALA A 156 5.59 20.44 4.97
CA ALA A 156 5.38 21.31 3.80
C ALA A 156 6.68 21.96 3.28
N TRP A 157 7.64 22.22 4.18
CA TRP A 157 8.94 22.81 3.85
C TRP A 157 9.84 21.93 2.95
N LEU A 158 9.58 20.62 2.88
CA LEU A 158 10.36 19.69 2.03
C LEU A 158 10.04 19.83 0.54
N GLY A 159 8.90 20.44 0.19
CA GLY A 159 8.46 20.58 -1.20
C GLY A 159 7.19 19.80 -1.55
N PRO A 160 6.65 20.04 -2.75
CA PRO A 160 5.37 19.48 -3.18
C PRO A 160 5.50 18.00 -3.55
N VAL A 161 4.41 17.25 -3.36
CA VAL A 161 4.25 15.91 -3.94
C VAL A 161 3.71 16.08 -5.36
N LEU A 162 4.54 15.81 -6.35
CA LEU A 162 4.20 15.98 -7.77
C LEU A 162 4.08 14.61 -8.44
N VAL A 163 2.90 14.29 -8.96
CA VAL A 163 2.61 13.00 -9.60
C VAL A 163 2.20 13.16 -11.06
N ASP A 164 2.42 12.13 -11.87
CA ASP A 164 1.76 12.00 -13.17
C ASP A 164 0.26 11.79 -12.92
N PRO A 165 -0.65 12.65 -13.44
CA PRO A 165 -2.08 12.48 -13.26
C PRO A 165 -2.67 11.29 -14.03
N SER A 166 -1.93 10.68 -14.94
CA SER A 166 -2.39 9.55 -15.76
C SER A 166 -1.30 8.48 -15.92
N PRO A 167 -0.85 7.87 -14.81
CA PRO A 167 0.19 6.85 -14.87
C PRO A 167 -0.34 5.63 -15.61
N ALA A 168 0.37 5.22 -16.67
CA ALA A 168 -0.05 4.15 -17.57
C ALA A 168 0.89 2.94 -17.60
N SER A 169 1.91 2.90 -16.74
CA SER A 169 2.88 1.81 -16.69
C SER A 169 3.40 1.56 -15.28
N ALA A 170 4.02 0.40 -15.06
CA ALA A 170 4.70 0.08 -13.80
C ALA A 170 5.77 1.11 -13.43
N ALA A 171 6.49 1.65 -14.41
CA ALA A 171 7.50 2.68 -14.19
C ALA A 171 6.85 3.99 -13.72
N ALA A 172 5.75 4.42 -14.36
CA ALA A 172 5.01 5.61 -13.96
C ALA A 172 4.38 5.46 -12.56
N ALA A 173 3.77 4.31 -12.28
CA ALA A 173 3.22 3.98 -10.96
C ALA A 173 4.32 4.03 -9.86
N THR A 174 5.50 3.50 -10.16
CA THR A 174 6.66 3.53 -9.26
C THR A 174 7.11 4.97 -9.00
N ILE A 175 7.24 5.78 -10.05
CA ILE A 175 7.62 7.20 -9.94
C ILE A 175 6.62 7.95 -9.06
N ASN A 176 5.31 7.75 -9.27
CA ASN A 176 4.30 8.40 -8.46
C ASN A 176 4.32 7.95 -7.00
N MET A 177 4.51 6.66 -6.73
CA MET A 177 4.64 6.15 -5.35
C MET A 177 5.83 6.80 -4.63
N PHE A 178 6.98 6.90 -5.30
CA PHE A 178 8.18 7.55 -4.76
C PHE A 178 8.14 9.09 -4.81
N ALA A 179 7.10 9.71 -5.37
CA ALA A 179 6.91 11.15 -5.33
C ALA A 179 6.63 11.67 -3.91
N PHE A 180 6.13 10.78 -3.03
CA PHE A 180 5.87 11.08 -1.63
C PHE A 180 7.13 11.06 -0.75
N CYS A 181 8.27 10.56 -1.25
CA CYS A 181 9.51 10.50 -0.47
C CYS A 181 10.13 11.89 -0.27
N ASP A 182 10.75 12.07 0.90
CA ASP A 182 11.40 13.32 1.29
C ASP A 182 12.50 13.73 0.28
N GLU A 183 13.27 12.77 -0.26
CA GLU A 183 14.32 13.04 -1.23
C GLU A 183 13.78 13.51 -2.58
N THR A 184 12.64 12.95 -3.03
CA THR A 184 12.01 13.36 -4.29
C THR A 184 11.41 14.75 -4.16
N ARG A 185 10.72 15.02 -3.05
CA ARG A 185 10.12 16.33 -2.75
C ARG A 185 11.19 17.41 -2.61
N GLY A 186 12.26 17.13 -1.86
CA GLY A 186 13.39 18.04 -1.71
C GLY A 186 14.08 18.36 -3.03
N ARG A 187 14.22 17.36 -3.92
CA ARG A 187 14.72 17.59 -5.29
C ARG A 187 13.79 18.50 -6.08
N ASN A 188 12.48 18.24 -6.06
CA ASN A 188 11.49 19.04 -6.78
C ASN A 188 11.42 20.49 -6.26
N ALA A 189 11.67 20.73 -4.97
CA ALA A 189 11.76 22.07 -4.41
C ALA A 189 13.02 22.82 -4.87
N ALA A 190 14.17 22.13 -4.95
CA ALA A 190 15.43 22.74 -5.38
C ALA A 190 15.52 22.94 -6.90
N GLU A 191 14.98 21.99 -7.66
CA GLU A 191 14.98 21.97 -9.13
C GLU A 191 13.58 21.53 -9.60
N PRO A 192 12.64 22.47 -9.75
CA PRO A 192 11.30 22.17 -10.22
C PRO A 192 11.33 21.40 -11.54
N PRO A 193 10.57 20.30 -11.67
CA PRO A 193 10.58 19.50 -12.87
C PRO A 193 10.14 20.32 -14.08
N ALA A 194 10.85 20.19 -15.20
CA ALA A 194 10.50 20.85 -16.45
C ALA A 194 9.17 20.34 -17.08
N ASN A 195 8.62 19.24 -16.54
CA ASN A 195 7.37 18.67 -16.99
C ASN A 195 6.19 19.44 -16.39
N ASP A 196 5.56 20.27 -17.22
CA ASP A 196 4.38 21.08 -16.91
C ASP A 196 3.09 20.27 -16.72
N LYS A 197 3.13 18.94 -16.92
CA LYS A 197 1.97 18.05 -16.78
C LYS A 197 1.82 17.38 -15.42
N LEU A 198 2.82 17.50 -14.54
CA LEU A 198 2.71 16.92 -13.20
C LEU A 198 1.68 17.72 -12.39
N VAL A 199 0.92 17.01 -11.56
CA VAL A 199 -0.07 17.62 -10.67
C VAL A 199 0.40 17.52 -9.22
N GLU A 200 0.15 18.58 -8.47
CA GLU A 200 0.40 18.57 -7.04
C GLU A 200 -0.70 17.81 -6.30
N VAL A 201 -0.29 16.88 -5.44
CA VAL A 201 -1.17 16.22 -4.47
C VAL A 201 -1.01 16.95 -3.15
N THR A 202 -2.07 17.62 -2.71
CA THR A 202 -2.07 18.40 -1.47
C THR A 202 -2.89 17.74 -0.36
N THR A 203 -3.74 16.78 -0.69
CA THR A 203 -4.65 16.11 0.24
C THR A 203 -4.74 14.63 -0.07
N MET A 204 -5.05 13.85 0.96
CA MET A 204 -5.36 12.43 0.88
C MET A 204 -6.84 12.27 1.22
N PRO A 205 -7.61 11.52 0.40
CA PRO A 205 -9.00 11.24 0.74
C PRO A 205 -9.06 10.36 1.99
N ARG A 206 -10.26 10.22 2.54
CA ARG A 206 -10.47 9.52 3.81
C ARG A 206 -10.13 8.02 3.70
N MET A 207 -8.93 7.65 4.11
CA MET A 207 -8.51 6.25 4.26
C MET A 207 -8.77 5.75 5.68
N ARG A 208 -9.07 4.46 5.83
CA ARG A 208 -9.20 3.81 7.15
C ARG A 208 -7.89 3.94 7.93
N ARG A 209 -7.96 4.44 9.18
CA ARG A 209 -6.77 4.55 10.02
C ARG A 209 -6.34 3.17 10.49
N CYS A 210 -5.07 2.83 10.27
CA CYS A 210 -4.38 1.73 10.92
C CYS A 210 -3.56 2.29 12.09
N PHE A 211 -3.71 1.71 13.27
CA PHE A 211 -3.00 2.10 14.48
C PHE A 211 -1.69 1.32 14.68
N GLY A 212 -1.49 0.25 13.90
CA GLY A 212 -0.26 -0.53 13.89
C GLY A 212 -0.51 -2.02 14.03
N TRP A 213 0.58 -2.78 14.08
CA TRP A 213 0.53 -4.23 14.25
C TRP A 213 0.58 -4.64 15.72
N MET A 214 0.09 -5.84 16.00
CA MET A 214 0.30 -6.53 17.28
C MET A 214 0.49 -8.02 17.07
N ARG A 215 1.02 -8.69 18.08
CA ARG A 215 1.35 -10.11 18.05
C ARG A 215 0.91 -10.79 19.34
N PHE A 216 0.33 -11.97 19.24
CA PHE A 216 -0.14 -12.75 20.39
C PHE A 216 -0.18 -14.24 20.07
N ARG A 217 -0.16 -15.08 21.11
CA ARG A 217 -0.41 -16.52 20.93
C ARG A 217 -1.91 -16.77 20.78
N GLY A 218 -2.31 -17.76 19.99
CA GLY A 218 -3.72 -18.12 19.81
C GLY A 218 -4.41 -18.40 21.15
N ILE A 219 -3.73 -19.10 22.06
CA ILE A 219 -4.25 -19.38 23.41
C ILE A 219 -4.45 -18.12 24.26
N GLU A 220 -3.63 -17.08 24.08
CA GLU A 220 -3.78 -15.82 24.81
C GLU A 220 -5.03 -15.08 24.36
N LEU A 221 -5.27 -15.03 23.04
CA LEU A 221 -6.47 -14.44 22.45
C LEU A 221 -7.73 -15.18 22.92
N LEU A 222 -7.76 -16.51 22.75
CA LEU A 222 -8.92 -17.34 23.06
C LEU A 222 -9.32 -17.29 24.55
N ARG A 223 -8.35 -17.22 25.47
CA ARG A 223 -8.63 -17.13 26.91
C ARG A 223 -9.28 -15.82 27.33
N ARG A 224 -9.07 -14.75 26.57
CA ARG A 224 -9.56 -13.41 26.89
C ARG A 224 -10.82 -13.03 26.16
N MET A 225 -11.11 -13.74 25.08
CA MET A 225 -12.31 -13.57 24.29
C MET A 225 -13.49 -14.31 24.94
N PRO A 226 -14.65 -13.65 25.11
CA PRO A 226 -15.90 -14.32 25.43
C PRO A 226 -16.19 -15.48 24.46
N ALA A 227 -16.69 -16.60 24.99
CA ALA A 227 -16.87 -17.83 24.20
C ALA A 227 -17.81 -17.66 22.99
N ASP A 228 -18.79 -16.77 23.07
CA ASP A 228 -19.72 -16.43 22.00
C ASP A 228 -19.09 -15.61 20.87
N LEU A 229 -17.93 -15.00 21.13
CA LEU A 229 -17.13 -14.25 20.15
C LEU A 229 -15.99 -15.07 19.55
N HIS A 230 -15.80 -16.32 20.01
CA HIS A 230 -14.80 -17.22 19.42
C HIS A 230 -15.10 -17.38 17.92
N PRO A 231 -14.05 -17.36 17.08
CA PRO A 231 -14.23 -17.70 15.68
C PRO A 231 -14.67 -19.16 15.58
N PRO A 232 -15.37 -19.54 14.50
CA PRO A 232 -15.77 -20.92 14.28
C PRO A 232 -14.58 -21.88 14.42
N MET A 233 -14.81 -23.05 15.03
CA MET A 233 -13.76 -24.09 15.16
C MET A 233 -13.21 -24.54 13.80
N SER A 234 -14.03 -24.42 12.76
CA SER A 234 -13.67 -24.66 11.36
C SER A 234 -14.41 -23.66 10.49
N LEU A 235 -13.68 -22.74 9.88
CA LEU A 235 -14.18 -21.81 8.88
C LEU A 235 -13.67 -22.26 7.51
N MET A 236 -14.56 -22.84 6.70
CA MET A 236 -14.25 -23.23 5.33
C MET A 236 -14.38 -22.03 4.41
N VAL A 237 -13.25 -21.53 3.89
CA VAL A 237 -13.21 -20.48 2.86
C VAL A 237 -12.71 -21.07 1.55
N GLY A 238 -13.65 -21.35 0.64
CA GLY A 238 -13.35 -22.10 -0.58
C GLY A 238 -12.93 -23.53 -0.24
N LYS A 239 -11.66 -23.86 -0.49
CA LYS A 239 -11.06 -25.18 -0.20
C LYS A 239 -10.11 -25.18 0.99
N VAL A 240 -10.01 -24.05 1.69
CA VAL A 240 -9.09 -23.87 2.81
C VAL A 240 -9.88 -23.83 4.09
N GLU A 241 -9.50 -24.68 5.04
CA GLU A 241 -10.00 -24.64 6.41
C GLU A 241 -9.20 -23.62 7.22
N ARG A 242 -9.90 -22.72 7.91
CA ARG A 242 -9.31 -21.71 8.79
C ARG A 242 -9.78 -21.95 10.22
N CYS A 243 -8.84 -21.96 11.16
CA CYS A 243 -9.09 -22.02 12.58
C CYS A 243 -7.95 -21.35 13.36
N ILE A 244 -8.21 -21.00 14.62
CA ILE A 244 -7.14 -20.56 15.52
C ILE A 244 -6.49 -21.80 16.13
N ASP A 245 -5.19 -21.93 15.93
CA ASP A 245 -4.33 -22.85 16.66
C ASP A 245 -3.86 -22.18 17.96
N ALA A 246 -4.08 -22.85 19.09
CA ALA A 246 -3.74 -22.30 20.41
C ALA A 246 -2.24 -22.04 20.57
N ASP A 247 -1.38 -22.82 19.90
CA ASP A 247 0.06 -22.79 20.10
C ASP A 247 0.78 -21.82 19.18
N LEU A 248 0.20 -21.50 18.03
CA LEU A 248 0.77 -20.56 17.07
C LEU A 248 0.74 -19.12 17.58
N THR A 249 1.66 -18.32 17.04
CA THR A 249 1.72 -16.88 17.26
C THR A 249 1.19 -16.16 16.03
N TYR A 250 0.09 -15.44 16.21
CA TYR A 250 -0.60 -14.72 15.15
C TYR A 250 -0.15 -13.27 15.06
N MET A 251 -0.27 -12.71 13.87
CA MET A 251 -0.13 -11.29 13.60
C MET A 251 -1.50 -10.68 13.39
N ALA A 252 -1.68 -9.47 13.91
CA ALA A 252 -2.91 -8.73 13.73
C ALA A 252 -2.62 -7.24 13.49
N LEU A 253 -3.60 -6.56 12.90
CA LEU A 253 -3.63 -5.12 12.78
C LEU A 253 -4.78 -4.57 13.59
N VAL A 254 -4.56 -3.38 14.16
CA VAL A 254 -5.62 -2.60 14.79
C VAL A 254 -6.01 -1.48 13.86
N TYR A 255 -7.26 -1.49 13.43
CA TYR A 255 -7.82 -0.44 12.60
C TYR A 255 -8.88 0.34 13.36
N GLU A 256 -9.17 1.52 12.83
CA GLU A 256 -10.38 2.26 13.15
C GLU A 256 -11.63 1.42 12.85
N PHE A 257 -12.60 1.48 13.77
CA PHE A 257 -13.95 1.02 13.49
C PHE A 257 -14.68 2.10 12.70
N VAL A 258 -15.09 1.76 11.48
CA VAL A 258 -15.92 2.61 10.64
C VAL A 258 -17.36 2.14 10.80
N GLU A 259 -18.27 3.04 11.15
CA GLU A 259 -19.68 2.70 11.27
C GLU A 259 -20.27 2.33 9.90
N GLU A 260 -21.18 1.35 9.92
CA GLU A 260 -21.92 0.96 8.73
C GLU A 260 -22.72 2.14 8.20
N GLY A 261 -22.63 2.38 6.90
CA GLY A 261 -23.26 3.51 6.25
C GLY A 261 -23.21 3.38 4.73
N GLU A 262 -24.09 4.13 4.07
CA GLU A 262 -24.14 4.14 2.62
C GLU A 262 -22.85 4.72 2.03
N ASN A 263 -22.41 4.13 0.92
CA ASN A 263 -21.29 4.65 0.17
C ASN A 263 -21.75 5.79 -0.76
N ASP A 264 -21.17 6.97 -0.59
CA ASP A 264 -21.23 8.05 -1.58
C ASP A 264 -20.26 7.74 -2.74
N PRO A 265 -20.77 7.53 -3.98
CA PRO A 265 -19.93 7.25 -5.15
C PRO A 265 -18.89 8.33 -5.45
N ALA A 266 -19.15 9.60 -5.15
CA ALA A 266 -18.21 10.68 -5.39
C ALA A 266 -17.00 10.58 -4.45
N ALA A 267 -17.25 10.45 -3.14
CA ALA A 267 -16.20 10.25 -2.15
C ALA A 267 -15.40 8.95 -2.40
N MET A 268 -16.06 7.86 -2.81
CA MET A 268 -15.37 6.64 -3.22
C MET A 268 -14.46 6.88 -4.43
N GLN A 269 -14.92 7.65 -5.42
CA GLN A 269 -14.11 7.94 -6.60
C GLN A 269 -12.84 8.70 -6.25
N GLU A 270 -12.89 9.63 -5.29
CA GLU A 270 -11.69 10.32 -4.79
C GLU A 270 -10.66 9.34 -4.20
N VAL A 271 -11.11 8.35 -3.43
CA VAL A 271 -10.25 7.27 -2.91
C VAL A 271 -9.64 6.47 -4.05
N LEU A 272 -10.45 6.04 -5.02
CA LEU A 272 -10.00 5.23 -6.15
C LEU A 272 -8.98 5.97 -7.02
N ASP A 273 -9.21 7.26 -7.28
CA ASP A 273 -8.34 8.13 -8.05
C ASP A 273 -7.01 8.36 -7.35
N PHE A 274 -7.05 8.61 -6.03
CA PHE A 274 -5.84 8.76 -5.22
C PHE A 274 -5.00 7.48 -5.26
N LEU A 275 -5.61 6.30 -5.03
CA LEU A 275 -4.90 5.02 -5.03
C LEU A 275 -4.25 4.74 -6.38
N TRP A 276 -4.96 4.96 -7.48
CA TRP A 276 -4.40 4.81 -8.83
C TRP A 276 -3.23 5.77 -9.07
N ARG A 277 -3.40 7.05 -8.76
CA ARG A 277 -2.33 8.06 -8.90
C ARG A 277 -1.15 7.75 -8.01
N ALA A 278 -1.35 7.25 -6.81
CA ALA A 278 -0.28 6.85 -5.88
C ALA A 278 0.44 5.55 -6.28
N GLY A 279 0.01 4.89 -7.36
CA GLY A 279 0.68 3.71 -7.93
C GLY A 279 0.13 2.37 -7.46
N PHE A 280 -0.97 2.35 -6.71
CA PHE A 280 -1.60 1.09 -6.32
C PHE A 280 -2.33 0.44 -7.50
N ALA A 281 -2.15 -0.87 -7.65
CA ALA A 281 -3.03 -1.71 -8.46
C ALA A 281 -4.13 -2.32 -7.58
N TYR A 282 -5.23 -2.77 -8.19
CA TYR A 282 -6.30 -3.46 -7.48
C TYR A 282 -6.12 -4.98 -7.52
N ALA A 283 -6.70 -5.68 -6.55
CA ALA A 283 -6.88 -7.11 -6.63
C ALA A 283 -7.74 -7.47 -7.87
N PRO A 284 -7.62 -8.70 -8.42
CA PRO A 284 -8.42 -9.13 -9.56
C PRO A 284 -9.93 -9.02 -9.35
N VAL A 285 -10.37 -9.15 -8.10
CA VAL A 285 -11.76 -8.98 -7.67
C VAL A 285 -11.78 -7.94 -6.55
N THR A 286 -12.47 -6.85 -6.79
CA THR A 286 -12.85 -5.85 -5.77
C THR A 286 -14.25 -6.20 -5.27
N LYS A 287 -14.49 -6.07 -3.97
CA LYS A 287 -15.76 -6.44 -3.36
C LYS A 287 -16.42 -5.21 -2.76
N ALA A 288 -17.69 -4.97 -3.12
CA ALA A 288 -18.50 -3.92 -2.51
C ALA A 288 -18.54 -4.03 -0.97
N GLU A 289 -18.53 -5.26 -0.44
CA GLU A 289 -18.51 -5.57 1.00
C GLU A 289 -17.29 -5.00 1.75
N ASN A 290 -16.19 -4.74 1.05
CA ASN A 290 -15.00 -4.13 1.63
C ASN A 290 -15.11 -2.59 1.71
N TRP A 291 -16.27 -2.01 1.39
CA TRP A 291 -16.52 -0.57 1.42
C TRP A 291 -17.75 -0.25 2.26
N THR A 292 -17.58 0.67 3.21
CA THR A 292 -18.70 1.27 3.96
C THR A 292 -18.39 2.73 4.23
N SER A 293 -19.43 3.58 4.24
CA SER A 293 -19.25 5.03 4.46
C SER A 293 -18.14 5.64 3.56
N SER A 294 -18.02 5.13 2.33
CA SER A 294 -17.01 5.46 1.32
C SER A 294 -15.55 5.18 1.70
N VAL A 295 -15.31 4.32 2.69
CA VAL A 295 -13.96 3.93 3.16
C VAL A 295 -13.67 2.47 2.80
N LEU A 296 -12.51 2.24 2.18
CA LEU A 296 -11.98 0.90 1.96
C LEU A 296 -11.53 0.28 3.30
N LEU A 297 -12.11 -0.88 3.64
CA LEU A 297 -11.88 -1.56 4.91
C LEU A 297 -10.72 -2.55 4.87
N ASP A 298 -10.55 -3.26 3.76
CA ASP A 298 -9.57 -4.33 3.60
C ASP A 298 -8.44 -3.84 2.68
N HIS A 299 -7.25 -3.58 3.23
CA HIS A 299 -6.14 -3.11 2.38
C HIS A 299 -5.51 -4.25 1.58
N SER A 300 -5.93 -5.52 1.74
CA SER A 300 -5.58 -6.58 0.78
C SER A 300 -6.18 -6.36 -0.61
N GLU A 301 -7.19 -5.50 -0.77
CA GLU A 301 -7.80 -5.18 -2.07
C GLU A 301 -6.90 -4.36 -2.99
N ILE A 302 -5.87 -3.72 -2.45
CA ILE A 302 -4.91 -2.93 -3.22
C ILE A 302 -3.53 -3.55 -3.16
N VAL A 303 -2.65 -3.19 -4.08
CA VAL A 303 -1.30 -3.71 -4.16
C VAL A 303 -0.35 -2.56 -4.44
N GLY A 304 0.57 -2.28 -3.52
CA GLY A 304 1.59 -1.26 -3.70
C GLY A 304 2.45 -1.50 -4.94
N CYS A 305 2.89 -0.42 -5.60
CA CYS A 305 3.72 -0.55 -6.79
C CYS A 305 5.01 -1.30 -6.47
N GLY A 306 5.37 -2.18 -7.40
CA GLY A 306 6.54 -2.99 -7.27
C GLY A 306 6.32 -4.23 -6.44
N GLU A 307 5.30 -4.37 -5.59
CA GLU A 307 5.07 -5.52 -4.67
C GLU A 307 4.78 -6.87 -5.36
N HIS A 308 4.85 -7.97 -4.58
CA HIS A 308 4.42 -9.28 -5.09
C HIS A 308 2.94 -9.17 -5.47
N GLY A 309 2.53 -9.70 -6.64
CA GLY A 309 1.15 -9.63 -7.10
C GLY A 309 0.70 -8.29 -7.70
N TRP A 310 1.59 -7.28 -7.78
CA TRP A 310 1.30 -6.10 -8.59
C TRP A 310 1.27 -6.51 -10.08
N ASP A 311 0.27 -6.07 -10.82
CA ASP A 311 0.08 -6.41 -12.23
C ASP A 311 -0.42 -5.20 -13.00
N GLU A 312 0.26 -4.88 -14.10
CA GLU A 312 -0.09 -3.76 -14.98
C GLU A 312 -1.50 -3.90 -15.57
N ARG A 313 -2.00 -5.12 -15.74
CA ARG A 313 -3.37 -5.40 -16.22
C ARG A 313 -4.44 -5.03 -15.19
N LEU A 314 -4.07 -4.96 -13.91
CA LEU A 314 -4.94 -4.59 -12.81
C LEU A 314 -4.68 -3.15 -12.33
N PHE A 315 -3.65 -2.52 -12.88
CA PHE A 315 -3.33 -1.13 -12.68
C PHE A 315 -4.08 -0.26 -13.68
N GLY A 316 -4.92 0.62 -13.17
CA GLY A 316 -5.70 1.53 -13.98
C GLY A 316 -6.80 2.19 -13.19
N HIS A 317 -7.40 3.21 -13.80
CA HIS A 317 -8.53 3.92 -13.24
C HIS A 317 -9.72 2.96 -13.04
N ARG A 318 -10.30 2.98 -11.84
CA ARG A 318 -11.53 2.25 -11.48
C ARG A 318 -12.63 3.26 -11.20
N THR A 319 -13.86 2.90 -11.53
CA THR A 319 -15.02 3.71 -11.16
C THR A 319 -15.71 3.14 -9.93
N ALA A 320 -16.30 3.99 -9.08
CA ALA A 320 -17.10 3.54 -7.94
C ALA A 320 -18.23 2.57 -8.37
N LYS A 321 -18.81 2.81 -9.56
CA LYS A 321 -19.82 1.93 -10.17
C LYS A 321 -19.29 0.53 -10.50
N GLU A 322 -18.02 0.37 -10.86
CA GLU A 322 -17.43 -0.93 -11.13
C GLU A 322 -17.19 -1.72 -9.84
N VAL A 323 -16.86 -1.03 -8.74
CA VAL A 323 -16.59 -1.64 -7.43
C VAL A 323 -17.88 -2.05 -6.71
N LEU A 324 -18.95 -1.26 -6.85
CA LEU A 324 -20.24 -1.48 -6.19
C LEU A 324 -21.18 -2.47 -6.92
N ARG A 325 -20.69 -3.17 -7.94
CA ARG A 325 -21.46 -4.16 -8.72
C ARG A 325 -21.31 -5.55 -8.15
#